data_AF-A0A350J8I6-F1
#
_entry.id   AF-A0A350J8I6-F1
#
_cell.length_a   1.000
_cell.length_b   1.000
_cell.length_c   1.000
_cell.angle_alpha   90.00
_cell.angle_beta   90.00
_cell.angle_gamma   90.00
#
_symmetry.space_group_name_H-M   'P 1'
#
loop_
_entity.id
_entity.type
_entity.pdbx_description
1 polymer ?
#
loop_
_entity_poly.entity_id
_entity_poly.type
_entity_poly.pdbx_seq_one_letter_code
_entity_poly.pdbx_strand_id
1 'polypeptide(L)'
;MARDIKWALHEAEEAGYISRITVDDKDKKKLFNSSRKGALALLIGSVVVLAIAIGIVALLVAFVHIIVYSIKMIILYIFLLILPFYSVYNIFAVSKAIRKDDCDFYVGEILTKTDKGYKVKGLEDQDLSFIGGTKSELAPGSRVKIYRLNDSVDLFDL
;
A
#
# COMPACT_ATOMS: atom_id res chain seq x y z
N MET A 1 -11.51 -6.99 -12.09
CA MET A 1 -10.15 -7.50 -11.82
C MET A 1 -9.22 -6.30 -11.88
N ALA A 2 -8.48 -6.00 -10.82
CA ALA A 2 -7.49 -4.94 -10.87
C ALA A 2 -6.44 -5.31 -11.94
N ARG A 3 -6.21 -4.41 -12.89
CA ARG A 3 -5.22 -4.58 -13.96
C ARG A 3 -3.84 -4.69 -13.32
N ASP A 4 -2.99 -5.60 -13.81
CA ASP A 4 -1.60 -5.70 -13.34
C ASP A 4 -0.96 -4.33 -13.50
N ILE A 5 -0.43 -3.80 -12.39
CA ILE A 5 0.16 -2.46 -12.29
C ILE A 5 1.28 -2.26 -13.30
N LYS A 6 2.09 -3.30 -13.53
CA LYS A 6 3.20 -3.22 -14.48
C LYS A 6 2.71 -3.08 -15.91
N TRP A 7 1.62 -3.80 -16.22
CA TRP A 7 0.97 -3.72 -17.52
C TRP A 7 0.25 -2.38 -17.70
N ALA A 8 -0.39 -1.88 -16.64
CA ALA A 8 -1.04 -0.58 -16.64
C ALA A 8 -0.07 0.59 -16.88
N LEU A 9 1.09 0.55 -16.24
CA LEU A 9 2.16 1.52 -16.46
C LEU A 9 2.72 1.45 -17.88
N HIS A 10 2.96 0.25 -18.40
CA HIS A 10 3.50 0.08 -19.75
C HIS A 10 2.54 0.64 -20.82
N GLU A 11 1.25 0.36 -20.72
CA GLU A 11 0.24 0.88 -21.63
C GLU A 11 0.10 2.42 -21.52
N ALA A 12 0.18 2.96 -20.30
CA ALA A 12 0.17 4.40 -20.09
C ALA A 12 1.41 5.10 -20.68
N GLU A 13 2.57 4.44 -20.65
CA GLU A 13 3.81 4.90 -21.27
C GLU A 13 3.73 4.84 -22.81
N GLU A 14 3.25 3.72 -23.37
CA GLU A 14 3.06 3.56 -24.82
C GLU A 14 2.05 4.57 -25.39
N ALA A 15 0.99 4.88 -24.63
CA ALA A 15 0.00 5.90 -25.00
C ALA A 15 0.51 7.34 -24.82
N GLY A 16 1.71 7.54 -24.25
CA GLY A 16 2.31 8.85 -24.03
C GLY A 16 1.68 9.66 -22.89
N TYR A 17 0.90 9.02 -22.01
CA TYR A 17 0.27 9.68 -20.85
C TYR A 17 1.23 9.87 -19.69
N ILE A 18 2.22 8.98 -19.57
CA ILE A 18 3.29 9.08 -18.59
C ILE A 18 4.65 8.95 -19.28
N SER A 19 5.69 9.48 -18.63
CA SER A 19 7.06 9.42 -19.14
C SER A 19 8.01 8.98 -18.05
N ARG A 20 8.89 8.01 -18.36
CA ARG A 20 9.88 7.50 -17.42
C ARG A 20 10.91 8.58 -17.08
N ILE A 21 11.24 8.69 -15.79
CA ILE A 21 12.24 9.63 -15.28
C ILE A 21 13.33 8.91 -14.51
N THR A 22 14.51 9.53 -14.42
CA THR A 22 15.58 9.08 -13.53
C THR A 22 15.57 9.94 -12.27
N VAL A 23 15.64 9.29 -11.11
CA VAL A 23 15.67 9.95 -9.80
C VAL A 23 17.03 9.70 -9.15
N ASP A 24 17.55 10.70 -8.42
CA ASP A 24 18.82 10.61 -7.71
C ASP A 24 18.79 9.55 -6.60
N ASP A 25 19.93 8.91 -6.34
CA ASP A 25 20.03 7.83 -5.35
C ASP A 25 19.69 8.28 -3.93
N LYS A 26 19.89 9.55 -3.58
CA LYS A 26 19.49 10.08 -2.27
C LYS A 26 17.97 10.07 -2.10
N ASP A 27 17.25 10.40 -3.15
CA ASP A 27 15.80 10.46 -3.14
C ASP A 27 15.18 9.07 -3.25
N LYS A 28 15.79 8.16 -4.02
CA LYS A 28 15.46 6.73 -3.98
C LYS A 28 15.55 6.15 -2.57
N LYS A 29 16.63 6.44 -1.84
CA LYS A 29 16.80 5.98 -0.45
C LYS A 29 15.71 6.51 0.49
N LYS A 30 15.26 7.75 0.32
CA LYS A 30 14.15 8.31 1.11
C LYS A 30 12.83 7.58 0.82
N LEU A 31 12.55 7.28 -0.44
CA LEU A 31 11.34 6.54 -0.86
C LEU A 31 11.35 5.09 -0.34
N PHE A 32 12.50 4.41 -0.41
CA PHE A 32 12.66 3.07 0.16
C PHE A 32 12.47 3.05 1.67
N ASN A 33 13.01 4.03 2.39
CA ASN A 33 12.80 4.14 3.83
C ASN A 33 11.32 4.41 4.17
N SER A 34 10.64 5.24 3.38
CA SER A 34 9.21 5.52 3.59
C SER A 34 8.35 4.28 3.33
N SER A 35 8.65 3.53 2.26
CA SER A 35 7.97 2.25 1.95
C SER A 35 8.19 1.20 3.04
N ARG A 36 9.42 1.08 3.56
CA ARG A 36 9.73 0.21 4.71
C ARG A 36 8.98 0.62 5.97
N LYS A 37 8.92 1.93 6.28
CA LYS A 37 8.16 2.44 7.43
C LYS A 37 6.67 2.10 7.30
N GLY A 38 6.09 2.23 6.11
CA GLY A 38 4.70 1.83 5.83
C GLY A 38 4.47 0.34 6.10
N ALA A 39 5.33 -0.53 5.56
CA ALA A 39 5.24 -1.98 5.79
C ALA A 39 5.40 -2.36 7.28
N LEU A 40 6.30 -1.68 8.00
CA LEU A 40 6.46 -1.87 9.45
C LEU A 40 5.25 -1.37 10.24
N ALA A 41 4.66 -0.23 9.85
CA ALA A 41 3.45 0.29 10.48
C ALA A 41 2.27 -0.68 10.33
N LEU A 42 2.14 -1.33 9.16
CA LEU A 42 1.15 -2.40 8.96
C LEU A 42 1.38 -3.60 9.89
N LEU A 43 2.63 -4.00 10.11
CA LEU A 43 2.96 -5.04 11.08
C LEU A 43 2.56 -4.62 12.50
N ILE A 44 2.96 -3.43 12.94
CA ILE A 44 2.60 -2.92 14.27
C ILE A 44 1.07 -2.88 14.42
N GLY A 45 0.36 -2.35 13.43
CA GLY A 45 -1.11 -2.33 13.41
C GLY A 45 -1.71 -3.74 13.52
N SER A 46 -1.19 -4.70 12.78
CA SER A 46 -1.67 -6.09 12.86
C SER A 46 -1.43 -6.75 14.23
N VAL A 47 -0.32 -6.44 14.90
CA VAL A 47 -0.03 -6.93 16.26
C VAL A 47 -0.99 -6.31 17.27
N VAL A 48 -1.29 -5.00 17.15
CA VAL A 48 -2.25 -4.32 18.03
C VAL A 48 -3.66 -4.89 17.88
N VAL A 49 -4.11 -5.11 16.64
CA VAL A 49 -5.42 -5.73 16.36
C VAL A 49 -5.48 -7.14 16.94
N LEU A 50 -4.40 -7.91 16.82
CA LEU A 50 -4.30 -9.25 17.42
C LEU A 50 -4.45 -9.19 18.95
N ALA A 51 -3.75 -8.27 19.61
CA ALA A 51 -3.81 -8.11 21.06
C ALA A 51 -5.21 -7.72 21.55
N ILE A 52 -5.88 -6.78 20.85
CA ILE A 52 -7.25 -6.36 21.17
C ILE A 52 -8.21 -7.56 21.06
N ALA A 53 -8.10 -8.33 19.98
CA ALA A 53 -9.00 -9.46 19.79
C ALA A 53 -8.76 -10.58 20.80
N ILE A 54 -7.51 -10.86 21.19
CA ILE A 54 -7.21 -11.77 22.31
C ILE A 54 -7.88 -11.27 23.60
N GLY A 55 -7.85 -9.96 23.86
CA GLY A 55 -8.53 -9.34 25.00
C GLY A 55 -10.05 -9.53 24.96
N ILE A 56 -10.68 -9.33 23.80
CA ILE A 56 -12.12 -9.55 23.60
C ILE A 56 -12.49 -11.02 23.85
N VAL A 57 -11.70 -11.95 23.30
CA VAL A 57 -11.87 -13.38 23.52
C VAL A 57 -11.76 -13.73 25.01
N ALA A 58 -10.74 -13.23 25.70
CA ALA A 58 -10.53 -13.52 27.12
C ALA A 58 -11.68 -13.01 27.99
N LEU A 59 -12.21 -11.81 27.69
CA LEU A 59 -13.40 -11.26 28.33
C LEU A 59 -14.64 -12.13 28.11
N LEU A 60 -14.87 -12.58 26.87
CA LEU A 60 -16.02 -13.44 26.53
C LEU A 60 -15.94 -14.80 27.23
N VAL A 61 -14.74 -15.39 27.33
CA VAL A 61 -14.52 -16.65 28.05
C VAL A 61 -14.78 -16.46 29.56
N ALA A 62 -14.28 -15.36 30.14
CA ALA A 62 -14.43 -15.07 31.57
C ALA A 62 -15.90 -14.81 31.98
N PHE A 63 -16.67 -14.09 31.16
CA PHE A 63 -18.04 -13.72 31.49
C PHE A 63 -19.07 -14.82 31.23
N VAL A 64 -18.88 -15.66 30.21
CA VAL A 64 -19.96 -16.54 29.74
C VAL A 64 -19.68 -18.03 29.96
N HIS A 65 -18.47 -18.43 30.38
CA HIS A 65 -18.06 -19.86 30.47
C HIS A 65 -18.40 -20.67 29.20
N ILE A 66 -18.60 -19.98 28.05
CA ILE A 66 -18.98 -20.62 26.80
C ILE A 66 -17.73 -21.29 26.26
N ILE A 67 -17.77 -22.61 26.33
CA ILE A 67 -16.85 -23.54 25.71
C ILE A 67 -16.71 -23.17 24.23
N VAL A 68 -15.58 -22.53 23.89
CA VAL A 68 -14.61 -22.69 22.76
C VAL A 68 -15.07 -23.20 21.37
N TYR A 69 -16.27 -23.75 21.18
CA TYR A 69 -16.65 -24.53 20.00
C TYR A 69 -17.75 -23.94 19.10
N SER A 70 -18.07 -22.66 19.22
CA SER A 70 -18.91 -22.02 18.21
C SER A 70 -18.09 -21.76 16.94
N ILE A 71 -18.55 -22.29 15.79
CA ILE A 71 -17.96 -22.08 14.45
C ILE A 71 -17.64 -20.60 14.18
N LYS A 72 -18.44 -19.67 14.74
CA LYS A 72 -18.23 -18.22 14.67
C LYS A 72 -16.90 -17.75 15.29
N MET A 73 -16.43 -18.38 16.38
CA MET A 73 -15.14 -18.05 17.00
C MET A 73 -13.97 -18.57 16.17
N ILE A 74 -14.10 -19.74 15.56
CA ILE A 74 -13.07 -20.30 14.66
C ILE A 74 -12.86 -19.38 13.44
N ILE A 75 -13.95 -18.87 12.86
CA ILE A 75 -13.89 -17.88 11.76
C ILE A 75 -13.18 -16.60 12.22
N LEU A 76 -13.49 -16.10 13.41
CA LEU A 76 -12.81 -14.92 13.99
C LEU A 76 -11.30 -15.14 14.13
N TYR A 77 -10.87 -16.30 14.65
CA TYR A 77 -9.44 -16.64 14.76
C TYR A 77 -8.75 -16.75 13.42
N ILE A 78 -9.40 -17.31 12.40
CA ILE A 78 -8.85 -17.39 11.04
C ILE A 78 -8.61 -15.98 10.49
N PHE A 79 -9.59 -15.07 10.61
CA PHE A 79 -9.41 -13.67 10.19
C PHE A 79 -8.29 -12.96 10.95
N LEU A 80 -8.17 -13.23 12.26
CA LEU A 80 -7.11 -12.67 13.10
C LEU A 80 -5.72 -13.16 12.73
N LEU A 81 -5.60 -14.39 12.24
CA LEU A 81 -4.33 -14.94 11.77
C LEU A 81 -3.99 -14.43 10.36
N ILE A 82 -4.97 -14.19 9.48
CA ILE A 82 -4.67 -13.69 8.12
C ILE A 82 -3.94 -12.33 8.15
N LEU A 83 -4.30 -11.43 9.06
CA LEU A 83 -3.69 -10.10 9.18
C LEU A 83 -2.16 -10.12 9.43
N PRO A 84 -1.63 -10.79 10.46
CA PRO A 84 -0.19 -10.84 10.69
C PRO A 84 0.55 -11.57 9.56
N PHE A 85 -0.04 -12.63 8.98
CA PHE A 85 0.56 -13.30 7.81
C PHE A 85 0.67 -12.36 6.61
N TYR A 86 -0.36 -11.55 6.34
CA TYR A 86 -0.34 -10.54 5.28
C TYR A 86 0.70 -9.44 5.54
N SER A 87 0.80 -8.94 6.77
CA SER A 87 1.82 -7.94 7.14
C SER A 87 3.24 -8.45 6.96
N VAL A 88 3.51 -9.70 7.36
CA VAL A 88 4.82 -10.34 7.18
C VAL A 88 5.12 -10.51 5.68
N TYR A 89 4.16 -11.00 4.90
CA TYR A 89 4.30 -11.10 3.45
C TYR A 89 4.66 -9.75 2.82
N ASN A 90 3.98 -8.67 3.21
CA ASN A 90 4.22 -7.33 2.68
C ASN A 90 5.64 -6.82 3.00
N ILE A 91 6.14 -7.06 4.23
CA ILE A 91 7.53 -6.72 4.59
C ILE A 91 8.54 -7.48 3.73
N PHE A 92 8.32 -8.79 3.51
CA PHE A 92 9.20 -9.59 2.65
C PHE A 92 9.14 -9.14 1.18
N ALA A 93 7.96 -8.83 0.66
CA ALA A 93 7.76 -8.33 -0.70
C ALA A 93 8.49 -7.00 -0.91
N VAL A 94 8.26 -6.01 -0.03
CA VAL A 94 8.94 -4.71 -0.06
C VAL A 94 10.46 -4.87 0.08
N SER A 95 10.94 -5.73 1.00
CA SER A 95 12.38 -5.95 1.19
C SER A 95 13.03 -6.62 -0.02
N LYS A 96 12.34 -7.58 -0.65
CA LYS A 96 12.80 -8.26 -1.85
C LYS A 96 12.81 -7.32 -3.05
N ALA A 97 11.80 -6.46 -3.19
CA ALA A 97 11.71 -5.45 -4.23
C ALA A 97 12.87 -4.46 -4.16
N ILE A 98 13.14 -3.91 -2.97
CA ILE A 98 14.27 -3.01 -2.73
C ILE A 98 15.61 -3.71 -3.03
N ARG A 99 15.77 -4.99 -2.65
CA ARG A 99 17.00 -5.75 -2.91
C ARG A 99 17.22 -6.05 -4.39
N LYS A 100 16.15 -6.21 -5.16
CA LYS A 100 16.18 -6.48 -6.60
C LYS A 100 16.21 -5.20 -7.47
N ASP A 101 16.18 -4.03 -6.83
CA ASP A 101 16.01 -2.73 -7.51
C ASP A 101 14.79 -2.72 -8.46
N ASP A 102 13.72 -3.44 -8.11
CA ASP A 102 12.48 -3.50 -8.89
C ASP A 102 11.63 -2.25 -8.62
N CYS A 103 12.15 -1.11 -9.05
CA CYS A 103 11.51 0.19 -8.92
C CYS A 103 11.53 0.95 -10.25
N ASP A 104 10.43 1.63 -10.54
CA ASP A 104 10.30 2.47 -11.73
C ASP A 104 9.78 3.85 -11.32
N PHE A 105 10.24 4.90 -12.01
CA PHE A 105 9.84 6.28 -11.76
C PHE A 105 9.28 6.88 -13.04
N TYR A 106 8.13 7.54 -12.91
CA TYR A 106 7.45 8.18 -14.02
C TYR A 106 7.00 9.59 -13.63
N VAL A 107 6.67 10.39 -14.63
CA VAL A 107 5.95 11.65 -14.49
C VAL A 107 4.67 11.55 -15.29
N GLY A 108 3.56 11.97 -14.69
CA GLY A 108 2.25 12.02 -15.30
C GLY A 108 1.48 13.26 -14.90
N GLU A 109 0.21 13.30 -15.29
CA GLU A 109 -0.69 14.42 -15.05
C GLU A 109 -1.90 13.95 -14.22
N ILE A 110 -2.27 14.72 -13.20
CA ILE A 110 -3.47 14.46 -12.40
C ILE A 110 -4.70 14.76 -13.25
N LEU A 111 -5.64 13.82 -13.30
CA LEU A 111 -6.96 14.02 -13.89
C LEU A 111 -7.95 14.56 -12.88
N THR A 112 -8.03 13.94 -11.71
CA THR A 112 -9.00 14.31 -10.68
C THR A 112 -8.57 13.82 -9.30
N LYS A 113 -9.12 14.46 -8.26
CA LYS A 113 -9.02 14.01 -6.87
C LYS A 113 -10.24 13.14 -6.53
N THR A 114 -10.02 12.00 -5.91
CA THR A 114 -11.05 11.11 -5.38
C THR A 114 -11.02 11.13 -3.86
N ASP A 115 -12.06 10.59 -3.21
CA ASP A 115 -12.11 10.45 -1.74
C ASP A 115 -10.97 9.59 -1.18
N LYS A 116 -10.37 8.74 -2.04
CA LYS A 116 -9.32 7.79 -1.69
C LYS A 116 -7.92 8.23 -2.13
N GLY A 117 -7.79 9.28 -2.94
CA GLY A 117 -6.50 9.73 -3.46
C GLY A 117 -6.61 10.59 -4.72
N TYR A 118 -5.72 10.36 -5.68
CA TYR A 118 -5.66 11.06 -6.96
C TYR A 118 -5.67 10.06 -8.11
N LYS A 119 -6.41 10.39 -9.17
CA LYS A 119 -6.36 9.67 -10.43
C LYS A 119 -5.38 10.36 -11.37
N VAL A 120 -4.50 9.58 -11.98
CA VAL A 120 -3.51 10.05 -12.94
C VAL A 120 -3.90 9.54 -14.33
N LYS A 121 -3.65 10.36 -15.36
CA LYS A 121 -3.92 10.01 -16.75
C LYS A 121 -3.20 8.72 -17.16
N GLY A 122 -3.96 7.77 -17.71
CA GLY A 122 -3.45 6.42 -18.05
C GLY A 122 -3.45 5.41 -16.88
N LEU A 123 -3.70 5.85 -15.64
CA LEU A 123 -3.83 5.02 -14.45
C LEU A 123 -5.18 5.29 -13.73
N GLU A 124 -6.23 5.53 -14.52
CA GLU A 124 -7.54 5.96 -14.01
C GLU A 124 -8.27 4.89 -13.17
N ASP A 125 -7.85 3.64 -13.33
CA ASP A 125 -8.36 2.48 -12.60
C ASP A 125 -7.81 2.39 -11.16
N GLN A 126 -6.83 3.22 -10.82
CA GLN A 126 -6.09 3.18 -9.55
C GLN A 126 -6.23 4.52 -8.82
N ASP A 127 -6.63 4.47 -7.54
CA ASP A 127 -6.59 5.63 -6.66
C ASP A 127 -5.19 5.71 -6.03
N LEU A 128 -4.38 6.68 -6.47
CA LEU A 128 -3.00 6.82 -6.04
C LEU A 128 -2.86 7.79 -4.86
N SER A 129 -2.06 7.41 -3.88
CA SER A 129 -1.79 8.19 -2.67
C SER A 129 -0.35 8.70 -2.65
N PHE A 130 -0.08 9.78 -1.89
CA PHE A 130 1.29 10.28 -1.73
C PHE A 130 2.07 9.48 -0.67
N ILE A 131 3.26 9.01 -1.01
CA ILE A 131 4.22 8.46 -0.05
C ILE A 131 4.67 9.55 0.91
N GLY A 132 4.52 9.29 2.22
CA GLY A 132 4.93 10.22 3.27
C GLY A 132 3.83 11.15 3.79
N GLY A 133 2.59 11.02 3.29
CA GLY A 133 1.42 11.71 3.82
C GLY A 133 0.79 12.71 2.86
N THR A 134 -0.23 13.42 3.34
CA THR A 134 -1.05 14.34 2.56
C THR A 134 -0.26 15.60 2.19
N LYS A 135 0.07 15.76 0.91
CA LYS A 135 0.52 17.04 0.35
C LYS A 135 -0.68 17.89 -0.08
N SER A 136 -0.42 19.19 -0.22
CA SER A 136 -1.34 20.22 -0.70
C SER A 136 -2.22 19.70 -1.84
N GLU A 137 -3.51 20.05 -1.83
CA GLU A 137 -4.42 19.66 -2.90
C GLU A 137 -3.87 20.11 -4.25
N LEU A 138 -3.51 19.13 -5.07
CA LEU A 138 -3.06 19.39 -6.43
C LEU A 138 -4.28 19.54 -7.32
N ALA A 139 -4.29 20.63 -8.10
CA ALA A 139 -5.34 20.85 -9.08
C ALA A 139 -5.23 19.80 -10.20
N PRO A 140 -6.36 19.39 -10.81
CA PRO A 140 -6.37 18.70 -12.09
C PRO A 140 -5.46 19.41 -13.11
N GLY A 141 -4.68 18.65 -13.86
CA GLY A 141 -3.69 19.15 -14.81
C GLY A 141 -2.28 19.36 -14.24
N SER A 142 -2.10 19.18 -12.93
CA SER A 142 -0.78 19.28 -12.30
C SER A 142 0.10 18.09 -12.69
N ARG A 143 1.38 18.36 -13.01
CA ARG A 143 2.39 17.32 -13.19
C ARG A 143 2.78 16.71 -11.86
N VAL A 144 2.80 15.39 -11.80
CA VAL A 144 3.16 14.61 -10.60
C VAL A 144 4.19 13.54 -10.92
N LYS A 145 4.99 13.19 -9.92
CA LYS A 145 5.92 12.07 -10.02
C LYS A 145 5.28 10.81 -9.43
N ILE A 146 5.45 9.71 -10.12
CA ILE A 146 4.84 8.41 -9.84
C ILE A 146 5.98 7.44 -9.56
N TYR A 147 5.86 6.71 -8.47
CA TYR A 147 6.82 5.73 -8.02
C TYR A 147 6.16 4.37 -7.96
N ARG A 148 6.73 3.40 -8.67
CA ARG A 148 6.35 2.00 -8.60
C ARG A 148 7.40 1.23 -7.82
N LEU A 149 6.96 0.44 -6.85
CA LEU A 149 7.78 -0.55 -6.15
C LEU A 149 7.03 -1.88 -6.11
N ASN A 150 7.56 -2.91 -6.78
CA ASN A 150 6.87 -4.20 -6.91
C ASN A 150 5.44 -4.06 -7.48
N ASP A 151 4.42 -4.33 -6.68
CA ASP A 151 3.00 -4.27 -7.04
C ASP A 151 2.29 -3.06 -6.40
N SER A 152 3.04 -2.07 -5.93
CA SER A 152 2.46 -0.81 -5.44
C SER A 152 2.88 0.35 -6.33
N VAL A 153 1.94 1.26 -6.57
CA VAL A 153 2.18 2.54 -7.24
C VAL A 153 1.69 3.63 -6.33
N ASP A 154 2.55 4.61 -6.11
CA ASP A 154 2.25 5.75 -5.27
C ASP A 154 2.79 7.03 -5.92
N LEU A 155 2.22 8.16 -5.52
CA LEU A 155 2.73 9.47 -5.88
C LEU A 155 3.84 9.88 -4.92
N PHE A 156 4.79 10.65 -5.42
CA PHE A 156 5.80 11.27 -4.59
C PHE A 156 6.11 12.66 -5.10
N ASP A 157 6.59 13.51 -4.19
CA ASP A 157 6.99 14.85 -4.53
C ASP A 157 8.22 15.19 -3.70
N LEU A 158 9.34 15.45 -4.38
CA LEU A 158 10.68 15.65 -3.82
C LEU A 158 10.89 17.12 -3.50
#